data_AF-A0A525W045-F1
#
_entry.id   AF-A0A525W045-F1
#
_cell.length_a   1.000
_cell.length_b   1.000
_cell.length_c   1.000
_cell.angle_alpha   90.00
_cell.angle_beta   90.00
_cell.angle_gamma   90.00
#
_symmetry.space_group_name_H-M   'P 1'
#
loop_
_entity.id
_entity.type
_entity.pdbx_description
1 polymer ?
#
loop_
_entity_poly.entity_id
_entity_poly.type
_entity_poly.pdbx_seq_one_letter_code
_entity_poly.pdbx_strand_id
1 'polypeptide(L)' 'RLRRGDIVKLVEHHVAPDGTEGYSIEVFTALGSTLTVTTVPANALEALRQDEVLCARML' A
#
# COMPACT_ATOMS: atom_id res chain seq x y z
N ARG A 1 4.87 -9.02 -7.20
CA ARG A 1 5.86 -8.00 -6.75
C ARG A 1 5.22 -6.63 -6.93
N LEU A 2 5.22 -5.79 -5.88
CA LEU A 2 4.63 -4.46 -5.95
C LEU A 2 5.40 -3.57 -6.94
N ARG A 3 4.66 -2.69 -7.62
CA ARG A 3 5.15 -1.71 -8.58
C ARG A 3 4.58 -0.34 -8.20
N ARG A 4 5.27 0.73 -8.63
CA ARG A 4 4.76 2.09 -8.46
C ARG A 4 3.37 2.21 -9.09
N GLY A 5 2.43 2.78 -8.35
CA GLY A 5 1.03 2.94 -8.75
C GLY A 5 0.12 1.77 -8.35
N ASP A 6 0.63 0.71 -7.73
CA ASP A 6 -0.24 -0.29 -7.10
C ASP A 6 -0.93 0.34 -5.88
N ILE A 7 -2.25 0.13 -5.78
CA ILE A 7 -3.07 0.64 -4.67
C ILE A 7 -3.09 -0.39 -3.55
N VAL A 8 -2.93 0.08 -2.31
CA VAL A 8 -2.93 -0.74 -1.10
C VAL A 8 -3.73 -0.07 0.00
N LYS A 9 -4.17 -0.85 0.99
CA LYS A 9 -4.81 -0.32 2.19
C LYS A 9 -3.82 -0.32 3.34
N LEU A 10 -3.72 0.80 4.06
CA LEU A 10 -2.95 0.90 5.29
C LEU A 10 -3.66 0.11 6.40
N VAL A 11 -2.93 -0.76 7.09
CA VAL A 11 -3.44 -1.60 8.18
C VAL A 11 -2.92 -1.12 9.53
N GLU A 12 -1.60 -0.98 9.66
CA GLU A 12 -0.94 -0.69 10.92
C GLU A 12 0.31 0.16 10.69
N HIS A 13 0.55 1.14 11.57
CA HIS A 13 1.76 1.98 11.57
C HIS A 13 2.82 1.38 12.47
N HIS A 14 4.07 1.43 12.01
CA HIS A 14 5.24 0.93 12.70
C HIS A 14 6.30 2.02 12.81
N VAL A 15 7.01 2.04 13.93
CA VAL A 15 8.17 2.90 14.14
C VAL A 15 9.32 2.01 14.60
N ALA A 16 10.38 1.95 13.80
CA ALA A 16 11.60 1.22 14.15
C ALA A 16 12.40 1.95 15.25
N PRO A 17 13.33 1.27 15.96
CA PRO A 17 14.13 1.91 17.00
C PRO A 17 14.97 3.12 16.53
N ASP A 18 15.31 3.17 15.24
CA ASP A 18 16.02 4.28 14.62
C ASP A 18 15.09 5.43 14.16
N GLY A 19 13.80 5.32 14.45
CA GLY A 19 12.76 6.27 14.06
C GLY A 19 12.22 6.07 12.64
N THR A 20 12.69 5.07 11.89
CA THR A 20 12.16 4.78 10.55
C THR A 20 10.68 4.38 10.65
N GLU A 21 9.83 5.11 9.96
CA GLU A 21 8.40 4.79 9.89
C GLU A 21 8.10 3.82 8.75
N GLY A 22 7.15 2.92 9.01
CA GLY A 22 6.65 1.96 8.04
C GLY A 22 5.20 1.61 8.31
N TYR A 23 4.61 0.86 7.40
CA TYR A 23 3.24 0.39 7.54
C TYR A 23 3.10 -1.07 7.11
N SER A 24 2.26 -1.80 7.84
CA SER A 24 1.61 -2.99 7.28
C SER A 24 0.60 -2.52 6.25
N ILE A 25 0.73 -3.03 5.04
CA ILE A 25 -0.16 -2.77 3.91
C ILE A 25 -0.87 -4.05 3.50
N GLU A 26 -2.15 -3.93 3.20
CA GLU A 26 -2.95 -4.96 2.58
C GLU A 26 -2.95 -4.77 1.05
N VAL A 27 -2.56 -5.82 0.34
CA VAL A 27 -2.73 -5.94 -1.11
C VAL A 27 -4.03 -6.71 -1.36
N PHE A 28 -4.93 -6.14 -2.15
CA PHE A 28 -6.26 -6.70 -2.39
C PHE A 28 -6.57 -6.78 -3.89
N THR A 29 -7.48 -7.68 -4.26
CA THR A 29 -7.99 -7.78 -5.64
C THR A 29 -8.93 -6.62 -5.93
N ALA A 30 -9.24 -6.38 -7.22
CA ALA A 30 -10.26 -5.39 -7.59
C ALA A 30 -11.66 -5.67 -7.00
N LEU A 31 -11.91 -6.90 -6.54
CA LEU A 31 -13.14 -7.29 -5.83
C LEU A 31 -13.06 -7.09 -4.31
N GLY A 32 -11.94 -6.58 -3.80
CA GLY A 32 -11.72 -6.31 -2.37
C GLY A 32 -11.23 -7.51 -1.55
N SER A 33 -10.87 -8.63 -2.18
CA SER A 33 -10.34 -9.79 -1.45
C SER A 33 -8.85 -9.59 -1.13
N THR A 34 -8.44 -9.84 0.11
CA THR A 34 -7.04 -9.82 0.52
C THR A 34 -6.23 -10.86 -0.25
N LEU A 35 -5.14 -10.43 -0.88
CA LEU A 35 -4.14 -11.32 -1.46
C LEU A 35 -3.00 -11.59 -0.47
N THR A 36 -2.51 -10.55 0.19
CA THR A 36 -1.42 -10.65 1.17
C THR A 36 -1.34 -9.39 2.03
N VAL A 37 -0.68 -9.49 3.18
CA VAL A 37 -0.28 -8.37 4.02
C VAL A 37 1.24 -8.36 4.11
N THR A 38 1.85 -7.20 3.89
CA THR A 38 3.31 -7.04 3.93
C THR A 38 3.69 -5.67 4.50
N THR A 39 4.96 -5.46 4.84
CA THR A 39 5.44 -4.20 5.42
C THR A 39 6.24 -3.42 4.39
N VAL A 40 6.00 -2.11 4.32
CA VAL A 40 6.75 -1.17 3.47
C VAL A 40 7.18 0.05 4.27
N PRO A 41 8.29 0.71 3.90
CA PRO A 41 8.66 1.99 4.51
C PRO A 41 7.64 3.07 4.14
N ALA A 42 7.41 4.03 5.03
CA ALA A 42 6.42 5.10 4.82
C ALA A 42 6.72 5.92 3.56
N ASN A 43 8.00 6.12 3.23
CA ASN A 43 8.44 6.87 2.05
C ASN A 43 8.20 6.15 0.70
N ALA A 44 7.75 4.89 0.71
CA ALA A 44 7.32 4.18 -0.49
C ALA A 44 5.82 4.40 -0.82
N LEU A 45 5.10 5.14 0.03
CA LEU A 45 3.67 5.40 -0.10
C LEU A 45 3.40 6.86 -0.48
N GLU A 46 2.37 7.06 -1.28
CA GLU A 46 1.76 8.36 -1.57
C GLU A 46 0.27 8.24 -1.25
N ALA A 47 -0.31 9.28 -0.64
CA ALA A 47 -1.73 9.33 -0.36
C ALA A 47 -2.52 9.51 -1.66
N LEU A 48 -3.61 8.75 -1.82
CA LEU A 48 -4.52 8.92 -2.95
C LEU A 48 -5.23 10.28 -2.86
N ARG A 49 -5.46 10.88 -4.02
CA ARG A 49 -6.25 12.12 -4.14
C ARG A 49 -7.71 11.76 -4.40
N GLN A 50 -8.61 12.61 -3.93
CA GLN A 50 -10.06 12.35 -4.03
C GLN A 50 -10.56 12.30 -5.48
N ASP A 51 -9.89 13.02 -6.39
CA ASP A 51 -10.22 13.15 -7.81
C ASP A 51 -9.36 12.28 -8.73
N GLU A 52 -8.56 11.36 -8.17
CA GLU A 52 -7.77 10.43 -8.96
C GLU A 52 -8.64 9.40 -9.70
N VAL A 53 -8.43 9.30 -11.01
CA VAL A 53 -9.00 8.23 -11.86
C VAL A 53 -7.89 7.25 -12.20
N LEU A 54 -8.01 6.02 -11.67
CA LEU A 54 -6.97 4.99 -11.76
C LEU A 54 -7.39 3.89 -12.75
N CYS A 55 -6.42 3.31 -13.46
CA CYS A 55 -6.66 2.21 -14.38
C CYS A 55 -6.18 0.88 -13.78
N ALA A 56 -7.04 -0.13 -13.78
CA ALA A 56 -6.64 -1.49 -13.45
C ALA A 56 -5.89 -2.13 -14.62
N ARG A 57 -4.85 -2.91 -14.30
CA ARG A 57 -4.15 -3.77 -15.26
C ARG A 57 -4.05 -5.19 -14.69
N MET A 58 -4.00 -6.19 -15.56
CA MET A 58 -3.64 -7.53 -15.11
C MET A 58 -2.17 -7.56 -14.70
N LEU A 59 -1.87 -8.34 -13.65
CA LEU A 59 -0.52 -8.53 -13.12
C LEU A 59 0.29 -9.52 -13.95
#